data_AF-A0A1F9E5S8-F1
#
_entry.id   AF-A0A1F9E5S8-F1
#
_cell.length_a   1.000
_cell.length_b   1.000
_cell.length_c   1.000
_cell.angle_alpha   90.00
_cell.angle_beta   90.00
_cell.angle_gamma   90.00
#
_symmetry.space_group_name_H-M   'P 1'
#
loop_
_entity.id
_entity.type
_entity.pdbx_description
1 polymer ?
#
loop_
_entity_poly.entity_id
_entity_poly.type
_entity_poly.pdbx_seq_one_letter_code
_entity_poly.pdbx_strand_id
1 'polypeptide(L)'
;MRNLFYIGLLMAGLISPTFAGDKVGNGGDVVVCRNTVNEVTSIEALDIYEGRVRWTIELDLGDASLSPLQKVELALSRLGRISSIRAERYLEKAKQFDANALFLDNTELPDISDSNHLIFPKGCKVEQIIVQRTPHFSDDRRYLVSNDLWKQLDSTNKAALILHEIIYEEALEFGHQDSVPTRYFNAHLMSHRFETFTPKEMAAFFKTIDFKKFDYQGFIYASSRLECHHQFIKEEMWPIQFFDNGMVVKSGCILSGSIEVQGQKANVAGFISFHDNGQPHSFMASSPDPQKPLMVRINEKDYAPYDGGEIQLYQDSSLKAVVLALDDKNGLVFESTNYSLNTVAVDNPWGKGSRPLTVILYPNGGISSLIAIEPDRHYPKQIKGWGMSRGQRIYIRSNRVDFFSDETVKMATISYETPLTFTIDEHQLKFAGYVELYETGELKSGIFIAEPQKSFWGNTYFEKIAIPFLVGDQKTKFWLKKETNDWFEGRYIHFYPGYKVKQGMLAQSATFKTTDGQTIVVQEGQIVSLDEQGRLLQGQSEY
;
A
#
# COMPACT_ATOMS: atom_id res chain seq x y z
N MET A 1 56.71 -26.04 -9.27
CA MET A 1 56.40 -25.94 -7.83
C MET A 1 55.84 -24.56 -7.50
N ARG A 2 54.55 -24.37 -7.80
CA ARG A 2 53.65 -23.24 -7.47
C ARG A 2 52.26 -23.72 -7.94
N ASN A 3 51.17 -23.36 -7.26
CA ASN A 3 49.76 -23.77 -7.51
C ASN A 3 49.14 -24.92 -6.68
N LEU A 4 49.75 -25.37 -5.58
CA LEU A 4 49.14 -26.40 -4.69
C LEU A 4 48.81 -25.94 -3.26
N PHE A 5 48.80 -24.62 -3.01
CA PHE A 5 48.68 -24.06 -1.64
C PHE A 5 47.45 -23.17 -1.38
N TYR A 6 46.55 -22.99 -2.35
CA TYR A 6 45.41 -22.07 -2.23
C TYR A 6 44.02 -22.74 -2.11
N ILE A 7 43.93 -24.06 -2.20
CA ILE A 7 42.64 -24.78 -2.08
C ILE A 7 42.32 -25.17 -0.63
N GLY A 8 43.31 -25.21 0.27
CA GLY A 8 43.13 -25.59 1.68
C GLY A 8 42.53 -24.52 2.60
N LEU A 9 42.45 -23.25 2.17
CA LEU A 9 42.06 -22.13 3.04
C LEU A 9 40.60 -21.64 2.85
N LEU A 10 39.83 -22.25 1.94
CA LEU A 10 38.47 -21.77 1.58
C LEU A 10 37.32 -22.58 2.19
N MET A 11 37.60 -23.67 2.91
CA MET A 11 36.58 -24.61 3.44
C MET A 11 36.31 -24.46 4.95
N ALA A 12 37.07 -23.62 5.67
CA ALA A 12 36.95 -23.46 7.13
C ALA A 12 35.93 -22.39 7.59
N GLY A 13 35.23 -21.73 6.65
CA GLY A 13 34.48 -20.50 6.92
C GLY A 13 32.96 -20.62 7.08
N LEU A 14 32.36 -21.80 6.95
CA LEU A 14 30.90 -21.97 6.86
C LEU A 14 30.30 -23.05 7.76
N ILE A 15 31.00 -23.43 8.85
CA ILE A 15 30.38 -24.22 9.93
C ILE A 15 29.68 -23.25 10.89
N SER A 16 28.57 -22.65 10.45
CA SER A 16 27.65 -21.99 11.37
C SER A 16 27.15 -23.05 12.34
N PRO A 17 27.32 -22.91 13.67
CA PRO A 17 26.74 -23.83 14.62
C PRO A 17 25.22 -23.67 14.54
N THR A 18 24.56 -24.62 13.89
CA THR A 18 23.11 -24.80 13.99
C THR A 18 22.81 -25.26 15.41
N PHE A 19 22.66 -24.30 16.32
CA PHE A 19 22.12 -24.53 17.65
C PHE A 19 20.66 -24.96 17.54
N ALA A 20 20.45 -26.24 17.22
CA ALA A 20 19.24 -26.97 17.54
C ALA A 20 19.26 -27.31 19.05
N GLY A 21 19.48 -26.29 19.88
CA GLY A 21 19.32 -26.40 21.32
C GLY A 21 17.84 -26.33 21.64
N ASP A 22 17.38 -27.20 22.53
CA ASP A 22 16.01 -27.21 23.01
C ASP A 22 15.63 -25.80 23.47
N LYS A 23 14.59 -25.21 22.87
CA LYS A 23 13.99 -23.97 23.38
C LYS A 23 13.30 -24.30 24.71
N VAL A 24 14.06 -24.16 25.78
CA VAL A 24 13.60 -24.15 27.17
C VAL A 24 13.71 -22.71 27.66
N GLY A 25 12.62 -22.18 28.20
CA GLY A 25 12.57 -20.84 28.80
C GLY A 25 11.95 -20.89 30.19
N ASN A 26 12.25 -19.90 31.01
CA ASN A 26 11.59 -19.67 32.29
C ASN A 26 10.07 -19.58 32.08
N GLY A 27 9.32 -20.52 32.65
CA GLY A 27 7.87 -20.61 32.45
C GLY A 27 7.04 -19.71 33.38
N GLY A 28 7.69 -18.76 34.03
CA GLY A 28 7.12 -17.97 35.11
C GLY A 28 7.66 -18.37 36.48
N ASP A 29 7.88 -17.31 37.26
CA ASP A 29 8.46 -17.34 38.59
C ASP A 29 7.47 -16.87 39.66
N VAL A 30 7.75 -17.25 40.89
CA VAL A 30 7.11 -16.73 42.09
C VAL A 30 8.11 -16.10 43.04
N VAL A 31 7.73 -14.98 43.66
CA VAL A 31 8.39 -14.43 44.83
C VAL A 31 7.86 -15.17 46.05
N VAL A 32 8.73 -15.93 46.73
CA VAL A 32 8.36 -16.75 47.88
C VAL A 32 9.11 -16.30 49.12
N CYS A 33 8.36 -15.96 50.17
CA CYS A 33 8.88 -15.63 51.47
C CYS A 33 8.66 -16.82 52.41
N ARG A 34 9.69 -17.18 53.20
CA ARG A 34 9.61 -18.28 54.16
C ARG A 34 10.01 -17.85 55.57
N ASN A 35 9.45 -18.53 56.56
CA ASN A 35 9.86 -18.38 57.95
C ASN A 35 11.19 -19.12 58.24
N THR A 36 11.66 -19.04 59.48
CA THR A 36 12.91 -19.68 59.92
C THR A 36 12.89 -21.21 59.93
N VAL A 37 11.72 -21.85 59.75
CA VAL A 37 11.56 -23.31 59.59
C VAL A 37 11.25 -23.71 58.14
N ASN A 38 11.47 -22.80 57.19
CA ASN A 38 11.31 -23.01 55.75
C ASN A 38 9.86 -23.25 55.27
N GLU A 39 8.85 -22.88 56.07
CA GLU A 39 7.45 -22.85 55.64
C GLU A 39 7.17 -21.54 54.87
N VAL A 40 6.39 -21.63 53.79
CA VAL A 40 5.99 -20.46 52.98
C VAL A 40 5.00 -19.60 53.76
N THR A 41 5.36 -18.34 53.98
CA THR A 41 4.51 -17.34 54.65
C THR A 41 3.75 -16.47 53.66
N SER A 42 4.28 -16.31 52.45
CA SER A 42 3.62 -15.64 51.33
C SER A 42 4.25 -16.05 50.01
N ILE A 43 3.43 -16.10 48.96
CA ILE A 43 3.82 -16.44 47.60
C ILE A 43 3.03 -15.55 46.64
N GLU A 44 3.72 -14.93 45.68
CA GLU A 44 3.15 -14.02 44.69
C GLU A 44 3.82 -14.27 43.33
N ALA A 45 3.07 -14.28 42.22
CA ALA A 45 3.62 -14.38 40.87
C ALA A 45 4.51 -13.16 40.59
N LEU A 46 5.70 -13.37 40.01
CA LEU A 46 6.69 -12.32 39.81
C LEU A 46 6.14 -11.15 38.96
N ASP A 47 5.30 -11.45 37.98
CA ASP A 47 4.58 -10.49 37.13
C ASP A 47 3.70 -9.51 37.94
N ILE A 48 3.01 -10.01 38.96
CA ILE A 48 2.16 -9.19 39.84
C ILE A 48 3.06 -8.33 40.75
N TYR A 49 4.10 -8.93 41.32
CA TYR A 49 5.06 -8.24 42.18
C TYR A 49 5.78 -7.10 41.43
N GLU A 50 6.35 -7.35 40.25
CA GLU A 50 6.97 -6.31 39.43
C GLU A 50 5.94 -5.30 38.90
N GLY A 51 4.76 -5.76 38.49
CA GLY A 51 3.61 -4.89 38.16
C GLY A 51 3.38 -3.81 39.20
N ARG A 52 3.19 -4.23 40.45
CA ARG A 52 2.88 -3.38 41.59
C ARG A 52 4.08 -2.54 42.07
N VAL A 53 5.28 -3.15 42.18
CA VAL A 53 6.44 -2.51 42.84
C VAL A 53 7.37 -1.80 41.86
N ARG A 54 7.62 -2.38 40.68
CA ARG A 54 8.55 -1.83 39.68
C ARG A 54 7.89 -0.80 38.76
N TRP A 55 6.64 -1.06 38.37
CA TRP A 55 5.93 -0.27 37.36
C TRP A 55 4.74 0.53 37.90
N THR A 56 4.41 0.36 39.18
CA THR A 56 3.29 1.05 39.87
C THR A 56 1.97 0.87 39.12
N ILE A 57 1.74 -0.34 38.61
CA ILE A 57 0.51 -0.73 37.93
C ILE A 57 -0.47 -1.28 38.98
N GLU A 58 -1.69 -0.75 38.98
CA GLU A 58 -2.81 -1.30 39.75
C GLU A 58 -3.40 -2.47 38.95
N LEU A 59 -3.22 -3.69 39.48
CA LEU A 59 -3.70 -4.91 38.85
C LEU A 59 -5.12 -5.22 39.36
N ASP A 60 -6.03 -5.50 38.42
CA ASP A 60 -7.37 -6.00 38.69
C ASP A 60 -7.67 -7.20 37.78
N LEU A 61 -7.91 -8.36 38.38
CA LEU A 61 -8.43 -9.55 37.71
C LEU A 61 -9.83 -9.92 38.24
N GLY A 62 -10.61 -8.92 38.66
CA GLY A 62 -11.96 -9.10 39.17
C GLY A 62 -12.03 -9.88 40.49
N ASP A 63 -13.26 -10.24 40.86
CA ASP A 63 -13.59 -10.83 42.15
C ASP A 63 -12.72 -12.06 42.52
N ALA A 64 -12.37 -12.20 43.80
CA ALA A 64 -11.51 -13.28 44.30
C ALA A 64 -12.13 -14.69 44.13
N SER A 65 -13.46 -14.79 43.99
CA SER A 65 -14.18 -16.04 43.73
C SER A 65 -14.04 -16.57 42.30
N LEU A 66 -13.56 -15.75 41.35
CA LEU A 66 -13.33 -16.20 39.97
C LEU A 66 -12.23 -17.27 39.91
N SER A 67 -12.49 -18.32 39.13
CA SER A 67 -11.49 -19.34 38.81
C SER A 67 -10.33 -18.75 37.99
N PRO A 68 -9.15 -19.41 37.95
CA PRO A 68 -8.02 -18.94 37.15
C PRO A 68 -8.40 -18.66 35.68
N LEU A 69 -9.13 -19.58 35.03
CA LEU A 69 -9.53 -19.41 33.63
C LEU A 69 -10.47 -18.21 33.43
N GLN A 70 -11.43 -17.97 34.32
CA GLN A 70 -12.31 -16.79 34.23
C GLN A 70 -11.55 -15.46 34.40
N LYS A 71 -10.48 -15.46 35.22
CA LYS A 71 -9.58 -14.31 35.35
C LYS A 71 -8.74 -14.09 34.08
N VAL A 72 -8.27 -15.18 33.45
CA VAL A 72 -7.62 -15.14 32.13
C VAL A 72 -8.59 -14.59 31.06
N GLU A 73 -9.84 -15.07 31.02
CA GLU A 73 -10.89 -14.59 30.11
C GLU A 73 -11.17 -13.09 30.29
N LEU A 74 -11.27 -12.62 31.54
CA LEU A 74 -11.40 -11.19 31.84
C LEU A 74 -10.23 -10.38 31.27
N ALA A 75 -8.99 -10.80 31.52
CA ALA A 75 -7.80 -10.12 31.01
C ALA A 75 -7.78 -10.10 29.47
N LEU A 76 -8.04 -11.25 28.82
CA LEU A 76 -8.08 -11.37 27.37
C LEU A 76 -9.24 -10.59 26.72
N SER A 77 -10.35 -10.38 27.43
CA SER A 77 -11.43 -9.51 26.94
C SER A 77 -10.97 -8.05 26.74
N ARG A 78 -10.02 -7.57 27.57
CA ARG A 78 -9.39 -6.25 27.42
C ARG A 78 -8.57 -6.16 26.14
N LEU A 79 -7.76 -7.19 25.86
CA LEU A 79 -6.98 -7.32 24.62
C LEU A 79 -7.87 -7.42 23.38
N GLY A 80 -8.95 -8.21 23.47
CA GLY A 80 -9.85 -8.51 22.35
C GLY A 80 -10.59 -7.29 21.79
N ARG A 81 -10.65 -6.17 22.54
CA ARG A 81 -11.20 -4.89 22.05
C ARG A 81 -10.41 -4.27 20.89
N ILE A 82 -9.14 -4.64 20.72
CA ILE A 82 -8.24 -4.11 19.69
C ILE A 82 -7.61 -5.27 18.89
N SER A 83 -7.09 -6.26 19.61
CA SER A 83 -6.25 -7.36 19.12
C SER A 83 -7.01 -8.68 19.32
N SER A 84 -8.13 -8.80 18.61
CA SER A 84 -9.10 -9.92 18.76
C SER A 84 -8.54 -11.27 18.32
N ILE A 85 -7.70 -11.31 17.28
CA ILE A 85 -7.09 -12.54 16.76
C ILE A 85 -6.07 -13.06 17.79
N ARG A 86 -5.27 -12.16 18.39
CA ARG A 86 -4.36 -12.53 19.48
C ARG A 86 -5.13 -13.01 20.71
N ALA A 87 -6.19 -12.31 21.12
CA ALA A 87 -6.99 -12.66 22.29
C ALA A 87 -7.67 -14.04 22.15
N GLU A 88 -8.24 -14.34 20.98
CA GLU A 88 -8.84 -15.66 20.69
C GLU A 88 -7.78 -16.78 20.74
N ARG A 89 -6.65 -16.60 20.05
CA ARG A 89 -5.52 -17.54 20.08
C ARG A 89 -5.01 -17.77 21.51
N TYR A 90 -4.91 -16.72 22.31
CA TYR A 90 -4.48 -16.81 23.71
C TYR A 90 -5.50 -17.55 24.57
N LEU A 91 -6.80 -17.34 24.35
CA LEU A 91 -7.87 -18.03 25.10
C LEU A 91 -7.88 -19.53 24.80
N GLU A 92 -7.67 -19.93 23.54
CA GLU A 92 -7.56 -21.35 23.20
C GLU A 92 -6.32 -22.01 23.83
N LYS A 93 -5.17 -21.31 23.88
CA LYS A 93 -4.00 -21.78 24.63
C LYS A 93 -4.28 -21.90 26.14
N ALA A 94 -5.03 -20.95 26.73
CA ALA A 94 -5.41 -20.98 28.16
C ALA A 94 -6.30 -22.18 28.51
N LYS A 95 -7.33 -22.45 27.70
CA LYS A 95 -8.21 -23.62 27.87
C LYS A 95 -7.47 -24.96 27.80
N GLN A 96 -6.33 -24.98 27.09
CA GLN A 96 -5.49 -26.17 26.94
C GLN A 96 -4.35 -26.24 27.97
N PHE A 97 -4.18 -25.26 28.86
CA PHE A 97 -3.05 -25.18 29.79
C PHE A 97 -2.89 -26.46 30.64
N ASP A 98 -3.94 -26.86 31.35
CA ASP A 98 -3.92 -28.04 32.22
C ASP A 98 -3.62 -29.35 31.46
N ALA A 99 -4.14 -29.48 30.22
CA ALA A 99 -3.87 -30.62 29.36
C ALA A 99 -2.43 -30.63 28.80
N ASN A 100 -1.80 -29.46 28.71
CA ASN A 100 -0.43 -29.27 28.26
C ASN A 100 0.59 -29.19 29.41
N ALA A 101 0.13 -29.35 30.66
CA ALA A 101 0.95 -29.27 31.87
C ALA A 101 1.19 -30.65 32.51
N LEU A 102 2.38 -30.82 33.10
CA LEU A 102 2.72 -31.91 34.01
C LEU A 102 2.99 -31.32 35.40
N PHE A 103 2.10 -31.58 36.34
CA PHE A 103 2.29 -31.20 37.73
C PHE A 103 3.20 -32.21 38.43
N LEU A 104 4.30 -31.72 39.00
CA LEU A 104 5.33 -32.52 39.66
C LEU A 104 5.30 -32.24 41.16
N ASP A 105 5.03 -33.28 41.96
CA ASP A 105 5.11 -33.24 43.42
C ASP A 105 6.55 -33.51 43.91
N ASN A 106 6.95 -32.91 45.02
CA ASN A 106 8.25 -33.07 45.68
C ASN A 106 9.46 -32.88 44.75
N THR A 107 9.33 -31.99 43.76
CA THR A 107 10.33 -31.75 42.71
C THR A 107 10.68 -30.26 42.65
N GLU A 108 11.96 -29.96 42.81
CA GLU A 108 12.51 -28.62 42.55
C GLU A 108 12.75 -28.46 41.04
N LEU A 109 12.18 -27.39 40.45
CA LEU A 109 12.46 -27.04 39.07
C LEU A 109 13.76 -26.23 39.03
N PRO A 110 14.66 -26.47 38.05
CA PRO A 110 15.88 -25.69 37.91
C PRO A 110 15.52 -24.23 37.56
N ASP A 111 16.21 -23.28 38.20
CA ASP A 111 16.14 -21.87 37.85
C ASP A 111 16.72 -21.66 36.44
N ILE A 112 15.92 -21.06 35.54
CA ILE A 112 16.34 -20.75 34.18
C ILE A 112 16.70 -19.26 34.12
N SER A 113 17.95 -19.01 33.71
CA SER A 113 18.61 -17.71 33.81
C SER A 113 18.20 -16.71 32.70
N ASP A 114 16.91 -16.66 32.39
CA ASP A 114 16.24 -15.74 31.45
C ASP A 114 15.11 -14.92 32.12
N SER A 115 14.98 -14.96 33.45
CA SER A 115 14.05 -14.09 34.19
C SER A 115 14.54 -12.63 34.30
N ASN A 116 15.85 -12.38 34.37
CA ASN A 116 16.45 -11.04 34.53
C ASN A 116 15.76 -10.18 35.63
N HIS A 117 15.36 -10.83 36.74
CA HIS A 117 14.64 -10.19 37.83
C HIS A 117 15.57 -9.25 38.63
N LEU A 118 15.09 -8.05 38.98
CA LEU A 118 15.91 -7.01 39.62
C LEU A 118 15.57 -6.75 41.09
N ILE A 119 14.34 -7.05 41.52
CA ILE A 119 13.82 -6.70 42.85
C ILE A 119 12.91 -7.80 43.41
N PHE A 120 13.00 -8.02 44.72
CA PHE A 120 12.08 -8.84 45.53
C PHE A 120 12.20 -8.40 47.00
N PRO A 121 11.23 -8.72 47.88
CA PRO A 121 11.26 -8.28 49.27
C PRO A 121 12.42 -8.92 50.05
N LYS A 122 12.95 -8.18 51.03
CA LYS A 122 14.03 -8.64 51.89
C LYS A 122 13.60 -9.89 52.68
N GLY A 123 14.36 -10.98 52.54
CA GLY A 123 14.07 -12.27 53.19
C GLY A 123 13.22 -13.23 52.34
N CYS A 124 12.88 -12.85 51.11
CA CYS A 124 12.22 -13.71 50.13
C CYS A 124 13.22 -14.10 49.03
N LYS A 125 12.88 -15.12 48.23
CA LYS A 125 13.62 -15.50 47.02
C LYS A 125 12.66 -15.62 45.83
N VAL A 126 13.21 -15.50 44.62
CA VAL A 126 12.52 -15.88 43.39
C VAL A 126 12.72 -17.40 43.19
N GLU A 127 11.66 -18.11 42.78
CA GLU A 127 11.69 -19.54 42.47
C GLU A 127 10.90 -19.83 41.20
N GLN A 128 11.47 -20.70 40.36
CA GLN A 128 10.82 -21.26 39.18
C GLN A 128 9.62 -22.12 39.61
N ILE A 129 8.42 -21.77 39.15
CA ILE A 129 7.20 -22.57 39.40
C ILE A 129 6.75 -23.34 38.17
N ILE A 130 7.03 -22.84 36.96
CA ILE A 130 6.72 -23.49 35.71
C ILE A 130 7.96 -23.43 34.81
N VAL A 131 8.23 -24.48 34.03
CA VAL A 131 9.23 -24.45 32.94
C VAL A 131 8.50 -24.64 31.61
N GLN A 132 8.73 -23.70 30.68
CA GLN A 132 8.22 -23.79 29.31
C GLN A 132 9.23 -24.50 28.40
N ARG A 133 8.79 -25.52 27.67
CA ARG A 133 9.62 -26.24 26.71
C ARG A 133 8.85 -26.64 25.45
N THR A 134 9.56 -26.76 24.34
CA THR A 134 9.02 -27.39 23.13
C THR A 134 8.93 -28.91 23.35
N PRO A 135 7.74 -29.55 23.21
CA PRO A 135 7.62 -31.01 23.28
C PRO A 135 8.43 -31.70 22.17
N HIS A 136 9.21 -32.72 22.52
CA HIS A 136 9.98 -33.53 21.56
C HIS A 136 9.29 -34.86 21.28
N PHE A 137 8.61 -35.43 22.27
CA PHE A 137 7.83 -36.66 22.17
C PHE A 137 6.33 -36.38 22.36
N SER A 138 5.46 -37.30 21.94
CA SER A 138 4.00 -37.17 22.10
C SER A 138 3.54 -37.07 23.55
N ASP A 139 4.33 -37.62 24.47
CA ASP A 139 4.05 -37.63 25.90
C ASP A 139 4.66 -36.43 26.64
N ASP A 140 5.51 -35.63 25.98
CA ASP A 140 6.07 -34.43 26.56
C ASP A 140 4.98 -33.37 26.77
N ARG A 141 4.74 -33.02 28.03
CA ARG A 141 4.01 -31.80 28.36
C ARG A 141 4.88 -30.58 28.12
N ARG A 142 4.26 -29.53 27.57
CA ARG A 142 4.87 -28.22 27.26
C ARG A 142 5.25 -27.46 28.53
N TYR A 143 4.44 -27.61 29.58
CA TYR A 143 4.66 -26.99 30.88
C TYR A 143 5.04 -28.08 31.90
N LEU A 144 6.13 -27.89 32.62
CA LEU A 144 6.43 -28.65 33.84
C LEU A 144 6.15 -27.73 35.03
N VAL A 145 5.27 -28.12 35.95
CA VAL A 145 4.77 -27.24 37.02
C VAL A 145 5.10 -27.82 38.40
N SER A 146 5.72 -27.03 39.28
CA SER A 146 5.93 -27.39 40.68
C SER A 146 4.58 -27.40 41.40
N ASN A 147 4.05 -28.59 41.67
CA ASN A 147 2.73 -28.77 42.27
C ASN A 147 2.70 -28.25 43.72
N ASP A 148 3.85 -28.29 44.41
CA ASP A 148 4.00 -27.85 45.79
C ASP A 148 3.91 -26.33 45.95
N LEU A 149 4.42 -25.57 44.97
CA LEU A 149 4.22 -24.12 44.89
C LEU A 149 2.81 -23.80 44.35
N TRP A 150 2.36 -24.50 43.30
CA TRP A 150 1.07 -24.24 42.65
C TRP A 150 -0.14 -24.39 43.59
N LYS A 151 -0.14 -25.40 44.47
CA LYS A 151 -1.21 -25.58 45.48
C LYS A 151 -1.35 -24.39 46.43
N GLN A 152 -0.28 -23.62 46.65
CA GLN A 152 -0.26 -22.49 47.59
C GLN A 152 -0.69 -21.16 46.96
N LEU A 153 -0.79 -21.09 45.63
CA LEU A 153 -1.28 -19.91 44.92
C LEU A 153 -2.81 -19.78 44.98
N ASP A 154 -3.30 -18.55 45.09
CA ASP A 154 -4.69 -18.21 44.83
C ASP A 154 -5.03 -18.22 43.31
N SER A 155 -6.29 -17.99 42.97
CA SER A 155 -6.74 -17.94 41.58
C SER A 155 -6.10 -16.82 40.75
N THR A 156 -5.77 -15.69 41.38
CA THR A 156 -5.20 -14.50 40.72
C THR A 156 -3.77 -14.76 40.28
N ASN A 157 -2.95 -15.33 41.17
CA ASN A 157 -1.57 -15.69 40.87
C ASN A 157 -1.48 -16.83 39.85
N LYS A 158 -2.38 -17.81 39.92
CA LYS A 158 -2.51 -18.86 38.89
C LYS A 158 -2.87 -18.29 37.52
N ALA A 159 -3.81 -17.36 37.45
CA ALA A 159 -4.19 -16.69 36.20
C ALA A 159 -3.04 -15.88 35.61
N ALA A 160 -2.27 -15.16 36.45
CA ALA A 160 -1.09 -14.43 36.03
C ALA A 160 -0.04 -15.34 35.39
N LEU A 161 0.26 -16.50 35.99
CA LEU A 161 1.20 -17.47 35.44
C LEU A 161 0.70 -18.11 34.14
N ILE A 162 -0.59 -18.43 34.03
CA ILE A 162 -1.18 -18.95 32.78
C ILE A 162 -1.04 -17.91 31.66
N LEU A 163 -1.31 -16.62 31.94
CA LEU A 163 -1.12 -15.54 30.98
C LEU A 163 0.36 -15.36 30.61
N HIS A 164 1.27 -15.43 31.59
CA HIS A 164 2.72 -15.35 31.37
C HIS A 164 3.14 -16.34 30.29
N GLU A 165 2.74 -17.61 30.44
CA GLU A 165 3.12 -18.68 29.54
C GLU A 165 2.63 -18.51 28.11
N ILE A 166 1.38 -18.09 27.97
CA ILE A 166 0.75 -17.86 26.68
C ILE A 166 1.40 -16.68 25.94
N ILE A 167 1.77 -15.64 26.69
CA ILE A 167 2.48 -14.46 26.17
C ILE A 167 3.94 -14.78 25.85
N TYR A 168 4.62 -15.54 26.73
CA TYR A 168 6.04 -15.88 26.54
C TYR A 168 6.24 -16.81 25.35
N GLU A 169 5.28 -17.70 25.06
CA GLU A 169 5.35 -18.53 23.86
C GLU A 169 5.41 -17.67 22.58
N GLU A 170 4.60 -16.60 22.48
CA GLU A 170 4.68 -15.66 21.35
C GLU A 170 5.99 -14.83 21.37
N ALA A 171 6.49 -14.43 22.55
CA ALA A 171 7.77 -13.75 22.69
C ALA A 171 8.94 -14.61 22.18
N LEU A 172 8.95 -15.91 22.53
CA LEU A 172 9.95 -16.89 22.09
C LEU A 172 9.82 -17.26 20.61
N GLU A 173 8.60 -17.21 20.03
CA GLU A 173 8.39 -17.27 18.57
C GLU A 173 9.06 -16.07 17.87
N PHE A 174 9.06 -14.88 18.48
CA PHE A 174 9.74 -13.68 17.96
C PHE A 174 11.22 -13.56 18.32
N GLY A 175 11.75 -14.45 19.15
CA GLY A 175 13.17 -14.48 19.51
C GLY A 175 13.56 -13.54 20.65
N HIS A 176 12.64 -13.23 21.56
CA HIS A 176 12.99 -12.63 22.85
C HIS A 176 13.97 -13.54 23.60
N GLN A 177 14.85 -12.94 24.39
CA GLN A 177 15.93 -13.64 25.11
C GLN A 177 15.69 -13.69 26.63
N ASP A 178 14.71 -12.94 27.12
CA ASP A 178 14.28 -12.92 28.51
C ASP A 178 12.77 -12.66 28.61
N SER A 179 12.17 -12.94 29.76
CA SER A 179 10.73 -12.75 29.98
C SER A 179 10.35 -11.35 30.52
N VAL A 180 11.27 -10.36 30.57
CA VAL A 180 10.95 -9.01 31.07
C VAL A 180 9.86 -8.31 30.23
N PRO A 181 9.89 -8.35 28.87
CA PRO A 181 8.81 -7.81 28.04
C PRO A 181 7.47 -8.53 28.28
N THR A 182 7.49 -9.85 28.49
CA THR A 182 6.31 -10.65 28.83
C THR A 182 5.70 -10.20 30.15
N ARG A 183 6.49 -10.07 31.22
CA ARG A 183 5.98 -9.65 32.53
C ARG A 183 5.42 -8.23 32.49
N TYR A 184 6.04 -7.35 31.72
CA TYR A 184 5.53 -5.98 31.50
C TYR A 184 4.19 -5.96 30.74
N PHE A 185 4.04 -6.82 29.72
CA PHE A 185 2.77 -7.02 29.01
C PHE A 185 1.71 -7.62 29.93
N ASN A 186 2.02 -8.71 30.63
CA ASN A 186 1.10 -9.39 31.52
C ASN A 186 0.58 -8.45 32.62
N ALA A 187 1.47 -7.72 33.30
CA ALA A 187 1.09 -6.71 34.29
C ALA A 187 0.16 -5.62 33.73
N HIS A 188 0.39 -5.16 32.49
CA HIS A 188 -0.52 -4.23 31.81
C HIS A 188 -1.87 -4.89 31.51
N LEU A 189 -1.89 -6.07 30.90
CA LEU A 189 -3.09 -6.82 30.53
C LEU A 189 -3.99 -7.14 31.73
N MET A 190 -3.37 -7.39 32.89
CA MET A 190 -4.02 -7.56 34.18
C MET A 190 -4.51 -6.25 34.82
N SER A 191 -4.45 -5.10 34.15
CA SER A 191 -4.87 -3.79 34.70
C SER A 191 -5.97 -3.11 33.88
N HIS A 192 -6.77 -2.25 34.53
CA HIS A 192 -7.72 -1.37 33.84
C HIS A 192 -7.05 -0.38 32.88
N ARG A 193 -5.76 -0.04 33.09
CA ARG A 193 -5.02 0.87 32.20
C ARG A 193 -4.99 0.38 30.76
N PHE A 194 -4.98 -0.94 30.55
CA PHE A 194 -4.99 -1.54 29.21
C PHE A 194 -6.33 -1.36 28.49
N GLU A 195 -7.43 -1.21 29.24
CA GLU A 195 -8.77 -0.92 28.70
C GLU A 195 -8.88 0.49 28.12
N THR A 196 -7.98 1.41 28.48
CA THR A 196 -8.01 2.80 27.99
C THR A 196 -7.12 3.01 26.77
N PHE A 197 -6.35 2.01 26.34
CA PHE A 197 -5.47 2.14 25.17
C PHE A 197 -6.30 2.37 23.90
N THR A 198 -5.89 3.35 23.11
CA THR A 198 -6.26 3.44 21.70
C THR A 198 -5.49 2.39 20.88
N PRO A 199 -5.96 2.01 19.67
CA PRO A 199 -5.20 1.20 18.72
C PRO A 199 -3.78 1.72 18.45
N LYS A 200 -3.61 3.05 18.39
CA LYS A 200 -2.31 3.72 18.26
C LYS A 200 -1.39 3.48 19.46
N GLU A 201 -1.90 3.62 20.68
CA GLU A 201 -1.13 3.34 21.89
C GLU A 201 -0.81 1.86 22.04
N MET A 202 -1.72 0.96 21.65
CA MET A 202 -1.50 -0.48 21.63
C MET A 202 -0.38 -0.87 20.65
N ALA A 203 -0.38 -0.32 19.44
CA ALA A 203 0.69 -0.53 18.46
C ALA A 203 2.04 0.01 18.96
N ALA A 204 2.05 1.19 19.59
CA ALA A 204 3.25 1.76 20.19
C ALA A 204 3.75 0.91 21.38
N PHE A 205 2.83 0.36 22.19
CA PHE A 205 3.12 -0.53 23.30
C PHE A 205 3.78 -1.82 22.82
N PHE A 206 3.17 -2.54 21.88
CA PHE A 206 3.77 -3.77 21.31
C PHE A 206 5.14 -3.51 20.69
N LYS A 207 5.33 -2.38 19.98
CA LYS A 207 6.65 -1.98 19.49
C LYS A 207 7.67 -1.73 20.62
N THR A 208 7.24 -1.16 21.74
CA THR A 208 8.10 -0.88 22.91
C THR A 208 8.58 -2.17 23.59
N ILE A 209 7.75 -3.22 23.57
CA ILE A 209 8.10 -4.56 24.10
C ILE A 209 8.63 -5.52 23.03
N ASP A 210 9.04 -5.05 21.84
CA ASP A 210 9.51 -5.85 20.70
C ASP A 210 8.57 -7.01 20.27
N PHE A 211 7.26 -6.85 20.47
CA PHE A 211 6.27 -7.77 19.90
C PHE A 211 6.07 -7.42 18.42
N LYS A 212 6.46 -8.34 17.54
CA LYS A 212 6.68 -8.03 16.11
C LYS A 212 5.41 -7.93 15.26
N LYS A 213 4.29 -8.44 15.77
CA LYS A 213 2.98 -8.41 15.11
C LYS A 213 1.96 -7.64 15.94
N PHE A 214 1.12 -6.87 15.25
CA PHE A 214 -0.06 -6.22 15.83
C PHE A 214 -1.27 -6.53 14.96
N ASP A 215 -2.27 -7.22 15.47
CA ASP A 215 -3.54 -7.41 14.79
C ASP A 215 -4.53 -6.29 15.14
N TYR A 216 -5.18 -5.73 14.12
CA TYR A 216 -6.23 -4.73 14.25
C TYR A 216 -7.18 -4.77 13.03
N GLN A 217 -8.49 -4.65 13.25
CA GLN A 217 -9.52 -4.66 12.19
C GLN A 217 -9.47 -5.88 11.24
N GLY A 218 -8.98 -7.04 11.71
CA GLY A 218 -8.84 -8.24 10.88
C GLY A 218 -7.57 -8.30 10.02
N PHE A 219 -6.64 -7.36 10.20
CA PHE A 219 -5.33 -7.32 9.54
C PHE A 219 -4.21 -7.56 10.55
N ILE A 220 -3.17 -8.29 10.16
CA ILE A 220 -1.95 -8.50 10.96
C ILE A 220 -0.86 -7.58 10.41
N TYR A 221 -0.56 -6.50 11.14
CA TYR A 221 0.48 -5.54 10.80
C TYR A 221 1.87 -6.01 11.25
N ALA A 222 2.87 -5.73 10.44
CA ALA A 222 4.29 -5.84 10.82
C ALA A 222 4.69 -4.63 11.68
N SER A 223 5.40 -4.85 12.79
CA SER A 223 5.95 -3.76 13.62
C SER A 223 7.21 -3.14 13.00
N SER A 224 7.90 -3.89 12.13
CA SER A 224 9.24 -3.58 11.64
C SER A 224 9.31 -3.53 10.11
N ARG A 225 10.25 -2.72 9.59
CA ARG A 225 10.52 -2.63 8.14
C ARG A 225 11.04 -3.95 7.56
N LEU A 226 11.82 -4.70 8.34
CA LEU A 226 12.45 -5.96 7.89
C LEU A 226 11.41 -7.02 7.51
N GLU A 227 10.32 -7.11 8.26
CA GLU A 227 9.23 -8.09 8.00
C GLU A 227 8.35 -7.70 6.82
N CYS A 228 8.32 -6.42 6.45
CA CYS A 228 7.66 -5.92 5.24
C CYS A 228 8.52 -6.11 3.97
N HIS A 229 9.84 -6.31 4.14
CA HIS A 229 10.82 -6.24 3.06
C HIS A 229 11.04 -7.59 2.37
N HIS A 230 10.11 -7.98 1.48
CA HIS A 230 10.34 -9.13 0.59
C HIS A 230 10.28 -8.89 -0.92
N GLN A 231 9.91 -7.71 -1.45
CA GLN A 231 10.18 -7.39 -2.87
C GLN A 231 10.19 -5.91 -3.36
N PHE A 232 9.36 -4.96 -2.89
CA PHE A 232 8.91 -3.90 -3.84
C PHE A 232 9.22 -2.38 -3.65
N ILE A 233 9.59 -1.82 -2.48
CA ILE A 233 9.62 -0.33 -2.33
C ILE A 233 10.88 0.23 -1.62
N LYS A 234 11.25 1.46 -2.04
CA LYS A 234 12.35 2.32 -1.55
C LYS A 234 12.31 2.62 -0.04
N GLU A 235 13.39 3.20 0.45
CA GLU A 235 13.89 3.10 1.84
C GLU A 235 13.09 3.80 2.95
N GLU A 236 11.92 4.36 2.68
CA GLU A 236 11.17 5.22 3.61
C GLU A 236 9.74 4.72 3.90
N MET A 237 9.44 3.43 3.74
CA MET A 237 8.11 2.92 4.18
C MET A 237 8.02 2.73 5.69
N TRP A 238 6.88 3.16 6.22
CA TRP A 238 6.70 3.57 7.60
C TRP A 238 6.18 2.43 8.50
N PRO A 239 6.39 2.51 9.83
CA PRO A 239 5.55 1.78 10.77
C PRO A 239 4.07 2.16 10.58
N ILE A 240 3.16 1.32 11.09
CA ILE A 240 1.72 1.59 11.12
C ILE A 240 1.41 3.04 11.53
N GLN A 241 0.79 3.77 10.62
CA GLN A 241 0.34 5.15 10.79
C GLN A 241 -1.12 5.17 11.16
N PHE A 242 -1.51 6.09 12.04
CA PHE A 242 -2.90 6.34 12.42
C PHE A 242 -3.30 7.75 12.04
N PHE A 243 -4.60 7.97 11.84
CA PHE A 243 -5.16 9.32 11.83
C PHE A 243 -5.03 9.96 13.23
N ASP A 244 -5.27 11.27 13.32
CA ASP A 244 -5.06 12.05 14.55
C ASP A 244 -5.94 11.56 15.72
N ASN A 245 -7.08 10.92 15.43
CA ASN A 245 -7.95 10.29 16.43
C ASN A 245 -7.32 9.06 17.12
N GLY A 246 -6.22 8.49 16.60
CA GLY A 246 -5.57 7.29 17.14
C GLY A 246 -6.37 5.99 17.04
N MET A 247 -7.60 6.06 16.50
CA MET A 247 -8.54 4.94 16.39
C MET A 247 -8.49 4.28 15.01
N VAL A 248 -8.17 5.02 13.95
CA VAL A 248 -8.19 4.50 12.58
C VAL A 248 -6.78 4.47 12.01
N VAL A 249 -6.39 3.32 11.45
CA VAL A 249 -5.13 3.16 10.71
C VAL A 249 -5.22 3.98 9.44
N LYS A 250 -4.26 4.88 9.22
CA LYS A 250 -4.14 5.63 7.96
C LYS A 250 -3.47 4.77 6.90
N SER A 251 -2.37 4.11 7.26
CA SER A 251 -1.65 3.18 6.41
C SER A 251 -0.70 2.29 7.21
N GLY A 252 -0.34 1.14 6.65
CA GLY A 252 0.62 0.23 7.27
C GLY A 252 1.06 -0.87 6.32
N CYS A 253 2.02 -1.68 6.77
CA CYS A 253 2.37 -2.91 6.11
C CYS A 253 1.75 -4.09 6.85
N ILE A 254 1.01 -4.93 6.12
CA ILE A 254 0.31 -6.11 6.63
C ILE A 254 0.97 -7.38 6.12
N LEU A 255 1.13 -8.35 7.02
CA LEU A 255 1.56 -9.70 6.71
C LEU A 255 0.40 -10.51 6.11
N SER A 256 -0.82 -10.25 6.59
CA SER A 256 -2.05 -10.86 6.09
C SER A 256 -3.27 -10.05 6.51
N GLY A 257 -4.33 -10.18 5.73
CA GLY A 257 -5.69 -9.74 6.05
C GLY A 257 -6.62 -10.07 4.89
N SER A 258 -7.88 -9.63 4.99
CA SER A 258 -8.84 -9.82 3.90
C SER A 258 -9.79 -8.64 3.75
N ILE A 259 -10.09 -8.27 2.52
CA ILE A 259 -11.00 -7.19 2.14
C ILE A 259 -12.08 -7.77 1.22
N GLU A 260 -13.30 -7.25 1.31
CA GLU A 260 -14.34 -7.53 0.34
C GLU A 260 -14.34 -6.48 -0.79
N VAL A 261 -14.28 -6.92 -2.04
CA VAL A 261 -14.34 -6.08 -3.24
C VAL A 261 -15.46 -6.61 -4.11
N GLN A 262 -16.50 -5.81 -4.34
CA GLN A 262 -17.66 -6.20 -5.17
C GLN A 262 -18.27 -7.57 -4.78
N GLY A 263 -18.39 -7.87 -3.49
CA GLY A 263 -18.92 -9.15 -2.98
C GLY A 263 -17.93 -10.31 -2.97
N GLN A 264 -16.68 -10.10 -3.37
CA GLN A 264 -15.63 -11.13 -3.38
C GLN A 264 -14.57 -10.85 -2.32
N LYS A 265 -14.23 -11.89 -1.55
CA LYS A 265 -13.18 -11.81 -0.52
C LYS A 265 -11.79 -11.93 -1.17
N ALA A 266 -11.02 -10.85 -1.11
CA ALA A 266 -9.62 -10.79 -1.49
C ALA A 266 -8.72 -10.96 -0.27
N ASN A 267 -7.66 -11.77 -0.38
CA ASN A 267 -6.58 -11.78 0.62
C ASN A 267 -5.57 -10.69 0.26
N VAL A 268 -5.07 -9.99 1.27
CA VAL A 268 -4.16 -8.86 1.10
C VAL A 268 -2.93 -8.97 1.98
N ALA A 269 -1.79 -8.58 1.42
CA ALA A 269 -0.48 -8.55 2.05
C ALA A 269 0.34 -7.40 1.45
N GLY A 270 1.35 -6.92 2.17
CA GLY A 270 2.13 -5.75 1.76
C GLY A 270 1.47 -4.44 2.22
N PHE A 271 1.41 -3.43 1.35
CA PHE A 271 0.91 -2.10 1.74
C PHE A 271 -0.63 -2.05 1.76
N ILE A 272 -1.18 -1.40 2.79
CA ILE A 272 -2.59 -1.03 2.92
C ILE A 272 -2.74 0.40 3.45
N SER A 273 -3.81 1.07 3.06
CA SER A 273 -4.27 2.35 3.60
C SER A 273 -5.79 2.38 3.69
N PHE A 274 -6.32 3.25 4.56
CA PHE A 274 -7.75 3.39 4.83
C PHE A 274 -8.18 4.85 4.75
N HIS A 275 -9.48 5.03 4.55
CA HIS A 275 -10.16 6.30 4.78
C HIS A 275 -10.26 6.59 6.28
N ASP A 276 -10.55 7.84 6.63
CA ASP A 276 -10.76 8.30 8.01
C ASP A 276 -11.94 7.62 8.73
N ASN A 277 -12.91 7.11 7.97
CA ASN A 277 -14.03 6.27 8.46
C ASN A 277 -13.65 4.80 8.71
N GLY A 278 -12.41 4.38 8.44
CA GLY A 278 -11.91 3.02 8.60
C GLY A 278 -12.22 2.06 7.45
N GLN A 279 -12.87 2.50 6.37
CA GLN A 279 -13.00 1.68 5.15
C GLN A 279 -11.65 1.61 4.41
N PRO A 280 -11.28 0.46 3.81
CA PRO A 280 -10.05 0.37 3.02
C PRO A 280 -10.04 1.38 1.88
N HIS A 281 -8.91 2.05 1.67
CA HIS A 281 -8.73 3.05 0.62
C HIS A 281 -7.85 2.52 -0.52
N SER A 282 -6.69 1.96 -0.21
CA SER A 282 -5.77 1.41 -1.20
C SER A 282 -5.00 0.23 -0.62
N PHE A 283 -4.80 -0.82 -1.41
CA PHE A 283 -4.04 -2.02 -1.04
C PHE A 283 -3.44 -2.71 -2.26
N MET A 284 -2.41 -3.52 -2.04
CA MET A 284 -1.89 -4.42 -3.06
C MET A 284 -2.71 -5.71 -3.09
N ALA A 285 -3.23 -6.07 -4.27
CA ALA A 285 -3.87 -7.36 -4.47
C ALA A 285 -2.80 -8.45 -4.62
N SER A 286 -2.85 -9.44 -3.73
CA SER A 286 -2.12 -10.71 -3.88
C SER A 286 -3.11 -11.81 -4.23
N SER A 287 -2.82 -12.62 -5.25
CA SER A 287 -3.63 -13.82 -5.52
C SER A 287 -3.06 -15.02 -4.75
N PRO A 288 -3.63 -15.41 -3.58
CA PRO A 288 -3.10 -16.52 -2.79
C PRO A 288 -3.26 -17.87 -3.48
N ASP A 289 -4.27 -17.98 -4.35
CA ASP A 289 -4.57 -19.14 -5.17
C ASP A 289 -4.57 -18.70 -6.65
N PRO A 290 -3.56 -19.08 -7.45
CA PRO A 290 -3.54 -18.81 -8.89
C PRO A 290 -4.72 -19.44 -9.65
N GLN A 291 -5.44 -20.40 -9.06
CA GLN A 291 -6.64 -21.02 -9.63
C GLN A 291 -7.92 -20.22 -9.35
N LYS A 292 -7.88 -19.27 -8.41
CA LYS A 292 -9.01 -18.43 -7.98
C LYS A 292 -8.56 -16.98 -7.75
N PRO A 293 -8.13 -16.27 -8.80
CA PRO A 293 -7.84 -14.85 -8.71
C PRO A 293 -9.08 -14.06 -8.30
N LEU A 294 -8.88 -12.95 -7.60
CA LEU A 294 -9.91 -11.93 -7.46
C LEU A 294 -10.34 -11.46 -8.85
N MET A 295 -11.64 -11.44 -9.13
CA MET A 295 -12.16 -10.92 -10.39
C MET A 295 -12.90 -9.61 -10.13
N VAL A 296 -12.43 -8.49 -10.70
CA VAL A 296 -13.10 -7.20 -10.61
C VAL A 296 -13.95 -6.95 -11.85
N ARG A 297 -15.22 -6.59 -11.66
CA ARG A 297 -16.14 -6.22 -12.73
C ARG A 297 -15.94 -4.75 -13.10
N ILE A 298 -15.69 -4.48 -14.37
CA ILE A 298 -15.63 -3.14 -14.96
C ILE A 298 -16.52 -3.16 -16.20
N ASN A 299 -17.50 -2.26 -16.23
CA ASN A 299 -18.66 -2.34 -17.14
C ASN A 299 -19.31 -3.74 -17.02
N GLU A 300 -19.44 -4.46 -18.14
CA GLU A 300 -20.08 -5.79 -18.22
C GLU A 300 -19.07 -6.97 -18.21
N LYS A 301 -17.77 -6.70 -17.98
CA LYS A 301 -16.71 -7.70 -18.07
C LYS A 301 -15.94 -7.85 -16.76
N ASP A 302 -15.53 -9.09 -16.47
CA ASP A 302 -14.75 -9.44 -15.29
C ASP A 302 -13.26 -9.54 -15.64
N TYR A 303 -12.41 -8.92 -14.85
CA TYR A 303 -10.96 -8.80 -15.08
C TYR A 303 -10.16 -9.24 -13.86
N ALA A 304 -9.02 -9.89 -14.08
CA ALA A 304 -8.05 -10.17 -13.02
C ALA A 304 -7.14 -8.95 -12.79
N PRO A 305 -7.00 -8.45 -11.55
CA PRO A 305 -5.94 -7.52 -11.18
C PRO A 305 -4.55 -8.08 -11.51
N TYR A 306 -3.61 -7.19 -11.76
CA TYR A 306 -2.19 -7.51 -11.83
C TYR A 306 -1.70 -7.98 -10.45
N ASP A 307 -0.84 -8.99 -10.40
CA ASP A 307 -0.29 -9.51 -9.14
C ASP A 307 0.67 -8.49 -8.51
N GLY A 308 0.42 -8.11 -7.25
CA GLY A 308 1.05 -6.94 -6.62
C GLY A 308 0.54 -5.59 -7.16
N GLY A 309 -0.50 -5.59 -8.00
CA GLY A 309 -1.17 -4.39 -8.50
C GLY A 309 -1.97 -3.69 -7.41
N GLU A 310 -1.97 -2.35 -7.45
CA GLU A 310 -2.76 -1.54 -6.53
C GLU A 310 -4.25 -1.59 -6.90
N ILE A 311 -5.10 -1.79 -5.89
CA ILE A 311 -6.54 -1.55 -5.94
C ILE A 311 -6.85 -0.38 -5.02
N GLN A 312 -7.64 0.59 -5.51
CA GLN A 312 -8.19 1.68 -4.70
C GLN A 312 -9.71 1.59 -4.63
N LEU A 313 -10.28 1.93 -3.48
CA LEU A 313 -11.71 2.03 -3.22
C LEU A 313 -12.11 3.45 -2.80
N TYR A 314 -13.37 3.81 -3.08
CA TYR A 314 -14.05 4.97 -2.52
C TYR A 314 -14.48 4.73 -1.06
N GLN A 315 -15.00 5.76 -0.39
CA GLN A 315 -15.45 5.68 1.02
C GLN A 315 -16.68 4.77 1.24
N ASP A 316 -17.43 4.48 0.16
CA ASP A 316 -18.56 3.54 0.11
C ASP A 316 -18.12 2.11 -0.30
N SER A 317 -16.81 1.85 -0.33
CA SER A 317 -16.17 0.60 -0.76
C SER A 317 -16.41 0.21 -2.22
N SER A 318 -16.94 1.13 -3.05
CA SER A 318 -16.99 0.94 -4.50
C SER A 318 -15.59 1.07 -5.13
N LEU A 319 -15.38 0.38 -6.25
CA LEU A 319 -14.08 0.33 -6.93
C LEU A 319 -13.73 1.69 -7.53
N LYS A 320 -12.60 2.28 -7.10
CA LYS A 320 -12.09 3.57 -7.59
C LYS A 320 -11.00 3.40 -8.64
N ALA A 321 -10.05 2.51 -8.42
CA ALA A 321 -9.00 2.20 -9.38
C ALA A 321 -8.48 0.77 -9.22
N VAL A 322 -7.93 0.21 -10.28
CA VAL A 322 -7.28 -1.10 -10.27
C VAL A 322 -6.18 -1.15 -11.34
N VAL A 323 -5.04 -1.74 -10.99
CA VAL A 323 -4.03 -2.16 -11.97
C VAL A 323 -4.39 -3.55 -12.50
N LEU A 324 -4.64 -3.68 -13.80
CA LEU A 324 -5.00 -4.93 -14.47
C LEU A 324 -3.81 -5.53 -15.22
N ALA A 325 -3.77 -6.86 -15.33
CA ALA A 325 -2.83 -7.57 -16.19
C ALA A 325 -3.33 -7.64 -17.64
N LEU A 326 -2.59 -7.04 -18.57
CA LEU A 326 -2.75 -7.31 -20.01
C LEU A 326 -2.14 -8.68 -20.34
N ASP A 327 -2.97 -9.61 -20.85
CA ASP A 327 -2.50 -10.85 -21.50
C ASP A 327 -2.00 -10.55 -22.92
N ASP A 328 -0.72 -10.86 -23.17
CA ASP A 328 -0.04 -10.70 -24.46
C ASP A 328 -0.76 -11.39 -25.63
N LYS A 329 -1.65 -12.39 -25.38
CA LYS A 329 -2.36 -13.14 -26.43
C LYS A 329 -3.66 -12.51 -26.91
N ASN A 330 -4.35 -11.75 -26.06
CA ASN A 330 -5.74 -11.33 -26.31
C ASN A 330 -5.95 -9.82 -26.26
N GLY A 331 -5.09 -9.07 -25.55
CA GLY A 331 -5.36 -7.68 -25.18
C GLY A 331 -6.55 -7.57 -24.21
N LEU A 332 -6.71 -6.40 -23.59
CA LEU A 332 -7.95 -6.09 -22.86
C LEU A 332 -8.86 -5.30 -23.79
N VAL A 333 -10.10 -5.75 -24.04
CA VAL A 333 -11.03 -5.01 -24.90
C VAL A 333 -12.14 -4.39 -24.05
N PHE A 334 -11.99 -3.11 -23.74
CA PHE A 334 -13.05 -2.33 -23.10
C PHE A 334 -14.04 -1.88 -24.17
N GLU A 335 -15.29 -2.29 -24.00
CA GLU A 335 -16.39 -1.97 -24.89
C GLU A 335 -17.47 -1.26 -24.09
N SER A 336 -18.06 -0.25 -24.70
CA SER A 336 -19.27 0.40 -24.23
C SER A 336 -20.06 0.93 -25.43
N THR A 337 -21.18 1.61 -25.19
CA THR A 337 -21.94 2.30 -26.24
C THR A 337 -21.16 3.45 -26.89
N ASN A 338 -20.20 4.04 -26.18
CA ASN A 338 -19.49 5.26 -26.58
C ASN A 338 -18.01 5.06 -26.92
N TYR A 339 -17.43 3.88 -26.66
CA TYR A 339 -16.08 3.52 -27.15
C TYR A 339 -15.88 2.02 -27.36
N SER A 340 -14.87 1.69 -28.17
CA SER A 340 -14.35 0.33 -28.35
C SER A 340 -12.82 0.41 -28.35
N LEU A 341 -12.24 0.16 -27.18
CA LEU A 341 -10.82 0.32 -26.89
C LEU A 341 -10.13 -1.04 -26.82
N ASN A 342 -9.44 -1.37 -27.90
CA ASN A 342 -8.57 -2.54 -28.01
C ASN A 342 -7.25 -2.25 -27.30
N THR A 343 -7.20 -2.48 -25.99
CA THR A 343 -6.10 -2.06 -25.13
C THR A 343 -4.79 -2.76 -25.49
N VAL A 344 -3.98 -1.98 -26.20
CA VAL A 344 -2.58 -2.19 -26.57
C VAL A 344 -2.28 -3.52 -27.27
N ALA A 345 -2.43 -3.50 -28.61
CA ALA A 345 -1.45 -4.17 -29.45
C ALA A 345 -0.08 -3.51 -29.22
N VAL A 346 0.74 -4.08 -28.33
CA VAL A 346 2.12 -3.64 -28.15
C VAL A 346 2.98 -4.40 -29.15
N ASP A 347 3.77 -3.67 -29.93
CA ASP A 347 5.04 -4.25 -30.36
C ASP A 347 5.91 -4.42 -29.12
N ASN A 348 5.94 -5.64 -28.59
CA ASN A 348 6.99 -6.09 -27.71
C ASN A 348 8.03 -6.85 -28.55
N PRO A 349 9.04 -6.18 -29.16
CA PRO A 349 10.05 -6.87 -29.95
C PRO A 349 10.86 -7.89 -29.13
N TRP A 350 10.76 -7.88 -27.80
CA TRP A 350 11.51 -8.73 -26.89
C TRP A 350 10.72 -9.91 -26.29
N GLY A 351 9.38 -9.90 -26.41
CA GLY A 351 8.49 -11.01 -26.06
C GLY A 351 8.31 -11.31 -24.55
N LYS A 352 7.11 -11.81 -24.19
CA LYS A 352 6.70 -12.35 -22.88
C LYS A 352 6.80 -11.39 -21.68
N GLY A 353 5.69 -10.79 -21.30
CA GLY A 353 5.51 -10.18 -19.99
C GLY A 353 4.18 -9.47 -19.88
N SER A 354 3.33 -9.89 -18.94
CA SER A 354 2.05 -9.24 -18.66
C SER A 354 2.27 -7.77 -18.31
N ARG A 355 1.44 -6.89 -18.85
CA ARG A 355 1.65 -5.44 -18.73
C ARG A 355 0.60 -4.82 -17.81
N PRO A 356 1.01 -4.05 -16.79
CA PRO A 356 0.06 -3.35 -15.95
C PRO A 356 -0.57 -2.15 -16.67
N LEU A 357 -1.90 -2.06 -16.57
CA LEU A 357 -2.72 -0.93 -16.98
C LEU A 357 -3.52 -0.46 -15.76
N THR A 358 -3.39 0.80 -15.35
CA THR A 358 -4.29 1.37 -14.34
C THR A 358 -5.60 1.79 -15.01
N VAL A 359 -6.70 1.23 -14.54
CA VAL A 359 -8.05 1.70 -14.81
C VAL A 359 -8.51 2.52 -13.60
N ILE A 360 -8.98 3.74 -13.83
CA ILE A 360 -9.62 4.59 -12.83
C ILE A 360 -11.09 4.72 -13.24
N LEU A 361 -11.98 4.60 -12.25
CA LEU A 361 -13.43 4.67 -12.42
C LEU A 361 -13.99 5.97 -11.84
N TYR A 362 -15.26 6.21 -12.10
CA TYR A 362 -16.13 7.12 -11.36
C TYR A 362 -16.91 6.33 -10.28
N PRO A 363 -17.56 6.99 -9.30
CA PRO A 363 -18.39 6.30 -8.30
C PRO A 363 -19.57 5.51 -8.89
N ASN A 364 -20.02 5.85 -10.11
CA ASN A 364 -21.05 5.09 -10.83
C ASN A 364 -20.50 3.84 -11.57
N GLY A 365 -19.20 3.54 -11.44
CA GLY A 365 -18.53 2.41 -12.08
C GLY A 365 -18.04 2.65 -13.52
N GLY A 366 -18.42 3.77 -14.15
CA GLY A 366 -17.94 4.12 -15.50
C GLY A 366 -16.45 4.48 -15.50
N ILE A 367 -15.73 4.18 -16.58
CA ILE A 367 -14.29 4.47 -16.68
C ILE A 367 -14.04 5.98 -16.75
N SER A 368 -13.23 6.52 -15.83
CA SER A 368 -12.81 7.92 -15.79
C SER A 368 -11.42 8.14 -16.39
N SER A 369 -10.52 7.17 -16.26
CA SER A 369 -9.20 7.22 -16.91
C SER A 369 -8.59 5.83 -17.16
N LEU A 370 -7.76 5.73 -18.20
CA LEU A 370 -6.89 4.60 -18.50
C LEU A 370 -5.45 5.10 -18.57
N ILE A 371 -4.53 4.45 -17.86
CA ILE A 371 -3.10 4.83 -17.80
C ILE A 371 -2.22 3.60 -18.03
N ALA A 372 -1.42 3.63 -19.09
CA ALA A 372 -0.42 2.60 -19.34
C ALA A 372 0.83 2.84 -18.48
N ILE A 373 1.16 1.91 -17.58
CA ILE A 373 2.32 2.07 -16.68
C ILE A 373 3.61 1.71 -17.42
N GLU A 374 4.54 2.65 -17.51
CA GLU A 374 5.87 2.47 -18.12
C GLU A 374 6.92 2.08 -17.06
N PRO A 375 7.38 0.82 -17.02
CA PRO A 375 8.51 0.41 -16.16
C PRO A 375 9.88 0.77 -16.77
N ASP A 376 9.93 1.13 -18.05
CA ASP A 376 11.16 1.44 -18.79
C ASP A 376 10.92 2.61 -19.75
N ARG A 377 11.91 3.51 -19.87
CA ARG A 377 11.86 4.77 -20.62
C ARG A 377 12.01 4.60 -22.14
N HIS A 378 12.43 3.42 -22.62
CA HIS A 378 12.87 3.25 -23.99
C HIS A 378 11.75 3.05 -25.03
N TYR A 379 10.54 2.67 -24.60
CA TYR A 379 9.41 2.43 -25.51
C TYR A 379 8.09 2.92 -24.90
N PRO A 380 7.54 4.07 -25.33
CA PRO A 380 6.32 4.61 -24.73
C PRO A 380 5.13 3.70 -24.99
N LYS A 381 4.43 3.30 -23.93
CA LYS A 381 3.29 2.38 -24.02
C LYS A 381 2.04 3.18 -24.38
N GLN A 382 1.30 2.71 -25.38
CA GLN A 382 0.17 3.48 -25.95
C GLN A 382 -1.11 2.63 -26.02
N ILE A 383 -2.12 3.04 -25.26
CA ILE A 383 -3.53 2.67 -25.45
C ILE A 383 -3.91 3.03 -26.88
N LYS A 384 -4.48 2.06 -27.60
CA LYS A 384 -4.95 2.17 -28.98
C LYS A 384 -6.43 1.81 -29.04
N GLY A 385 -7.19 2.35 -29.99
CA GLY A 385 -8.59 1.99 -30.17
C GLY A 385 -9.45 3.14 -30.67
N TRP A 386 -10.76 2.90 -30.74
CA TRP A 386 -11.74 3.89 -31.18
C TRP A 386 -12.52 4.43 -29.99
N GLY A 387 -12.63 5.75 -29.88
CA GLY A 387 -13.52 6.42 -28.93
C GLY A 387 -14.41 7.44 -29.61
N MET A 388 -15.50 7.83 -28.95
CA MET A 388 -16.30 8.99 -29.34
C MET A 388 -15.87 10.22 -28.54
N SER A 389 -15.73 11.37 -29.19
CA SER A 389 -15.58 12.67 -28.54
C SER A 389 -16.46 13.67 -29.28
N ARG A 390 -17.35 14.37 -28.56
CA ARG A 390 -18.33 15.32 -29.14
C ARG A 390 -19.12 14.76 -30.35
N GLY A 391 -19.52 13.50 -30.30
CA GLY A 391 -20.22 12.82 -31.40
C GLY A 391 -19.37 12.46 -32.62
N GLN A 392 -18.05 12.73 -32.59
CA GLN A 392 -17.10 12.31 -33.63
C GLN A 392 -16.32 11.07 -33.18
N ARG A 393 -16.11 10.13 -34.10
CA ARG A 393 -15.32 8.91 -33.88
C ARG A 393 -13.83 9.20 -34.12
N ILE A 394 -13.00 8.99 -33.10
CA ILE A 394 -11.56 9.25 -33.11
C ILE A 394 -10.76 7.97 -32.82
N TYR A 395 -9.60 7.82 -33.47
CA TYR A 395 -8.63 6.77 -33.17
C TYR A 395 -7.59 7.28 -32.18
N ILE A 396 -7.50 6.61 -31.03
CA ILE A 396 -6.63 6.97 -29.91
C ILE A 396 -5.28 6.25 -30.05
N ARG A 397 -4.20 6.93 -29.63
CA ARG A 397 -2.84 6.39 -29.54
C ARG A 397 -2.08 7.07 -28.38
N SER A 398 -2.46 6.79 -27.14
CA SER A 398 -2.07 7.58 -25.96
C SER A 398 -1.56 6.75 -24.79
N ASN A 399 -0.60 7.25 -24.01
CA ASN A 399 -0.21 6.60 -22.74
C ASN A 399 -1.26 6.81 -21.63
N ARG A 400 -2.04 7.90 -21.72
CA ARG A 400 -3.19 8.20 -20.85
C ARG A 400 -4.41 8.61 -21.67
N VAL A 401 -5.58 8.12 -21.28
CA VAL A 401 -6.88 8.50 -21.85
C VAL A 401 -7.81 8.85 -20.69
N ASP A 402 -8.37 10.05 -20.69
CA ASP A 402 -9.40 10.45 -19.73
C ASP A 402 -10.74 10.60 -20.43
N PHE A 403 -11.82 10.33 -19.69
CA PHE A 403 -13.20 10.35 -20.19
C PHE A 403 -14.03 11.36 -19.39
N PHE A 404 -15.23 11.63 -19.89
CA PHE A 404 -16.31 12.21 -19.11
C PHE A 404 -17.16 11.10 -18.47
N SER A 405 -18.08 11.47 -17.58
CA SER A 405 -19.03 10.52 -16.96
C SER A 405 -20.05 9.93 -17.94
N ASP A 406 -20.17 10.49 -19.15
CA ASP A 406 -20.93 9.92 -20.28
C ASP A 406 -20.07 8.98 -21.16
N GLU A 407 -18.86 8.63 -20.71
CA GLU A 407 -17.90 7.78 -21.40
C GLU A 407 -17.30 8.35 -22.70
N THR A 408 -17.61 9.59 -23.09
CA THR A 408 -16.93 10.21 -24.23
C THR A 408 -15.52 10.69 -23.85
N VAL A 409 -14.60 10.68 -24.82
CA VAL A 409 -13.18 10.98 -24.60
C VAL A 409 -12.99 12.47 -24.32
N LYS A 410 -12.43 12.75 -23.15
CA LYS A 410 -12.09 14.09 -22.64
C LYS A 410 -10.64 14.47 -22.92
N MET A 411 -9.71 13.53 -22.78
CA MET A 411 -8.28 13.79 -23.04
C MET A 411 -7.62 12.56 -23.66
N ALA A 412 -6.93 12.74 -24.78
CA ALA A 412 -6.17 11.68 -25.43
C ALA A 412 -5.12 12.22 -26.40
N THR A 413 -4.05 11.45 -26.59
CA THR A 413 -3.27 11.48 -27.83
C THR A 413 -4.05 10.72 -28.92
N ILE A 414 -4.29 11.33 -30.07
CA ILE A 414 -5.13 10.82 -31.17
C ILE A 414 -4.41 10.82 -32.52
N SER A 415 -4.80 9.89 -33.41
CA SER A 415 -4.17 9.74 -34.73
C SER A 415 -4.47 10.91 -35.67
N TYR A 416 -3.46 11.32 -36.43
CA TYR A 416 -3.54 12.26 -37.56
C TYR A 416 -4.53 11.83 -38.66
N GLU A 417 -4.88 10.54 -38.71
CA GLU A 417 -5.86 9.99 -39.66
C GLU A 417 -7.32 10.30 -39.26
N THR A 418 -7.55 10.64 -37.99
CA THR A 418 -8.88 10.86 -37.40
C THR A 418 -8.90 12.13 -36.56
N PRO A 419 -8.64 13.30 -37.17
CA PRO A 419 -8.59 14.56 -36.43
C PRO A 419 -9.97 14.93 -35.87
N LEU A 420 -10.00 15.44 -34.65
CA LEU A 420 -11.22 15.97 -34.04
C LEU A 420 -11.49 17.38 -34.57
N THR A 421 -12.71 17.62 -35.06
CA THR A 421 -13.10 18.90 -35.67
C THR A 421 -13.85 19.77 -34.66
N PHE A 422 -13.44 21.03 -34.50
CA PHE A 422 -14.10 22.03 -33.65
C PHE A 422 -14.59 23.19 -34.49
N THR A 423 -15.81 23.66 -34.20
CA THR A 423 -16.27 24.97 -34.68
C THR A 423 -15.86 26.02 -33.66
N ILE A 424 -14.99 26.95 -34.05
CA ILE A 424 -14.57 28.10 -33.23
C ILE A 424 -14.81 29.35 -34.07
N ASP A 425 -15.67 30.26 -33.58
CA ASP A 425 -16.09 31.47 -34.30
C ASP A 425 -16.44 31.19 -35.78
N GLU A 426 -17.39 30.28 -36.03
CA GLU A 426 -17.86 29.82 -37.35
C GLU A 426 -16.85 29.02 -38.20
N HIS A 427 -15.58 28.92 -37.79
CA HIS A 427 -14.54 28.20 -38.52
C HIS A 427 -14.37 26.76 -38.04
N GLN A 428 -14.26 25.82 -38.97
CA GLN A 428 -13.92 24.42 -38.67
C GLN A 428 -12.40 24.25 -38.57
N LEU A 429 -11.91 23.88 -37.39
CA LEU A 429 -10.51 23.63 -37.10
C LEU A 429 -10.30 22.16 -36.75
N LYS A 430 -9.19 21.56 -37.22
CA LYS A 430 -8.88 20.13 -37.03
C LYS A 430 -7.69 19.95 -36.10
N PHE A 431 -7.84 19.06 -35.12
CA PHE A 431 -6.83 18.76 -34.11
C PHE A 431 -6.51 17.27 -34.09
N ALA A 432 -5.23 16.93 -34.06
CA ALA A 432 -4.75 15.57 -33.73
C ALA A 432 -3.27 15.62 -33.33
N GLY A 433 -2.73 14.50 -32.84
CA GLY A 433 -1.58 14.54 -31.94
C GLY A 433 -2.12 14.46 -30.52
N TYR A 434 -2.37 15.57 -29.84
CA TYR A 434 -2.93 15.61 -28.48
C TYR A 434 -4.20 16.48 -28.44
N VAL A 435 -5.17 16.12 -27.61
CA VAL A 435 -6.41 16.88 -27.33
C VAL A 435 -6.80 16.71 -25.87
N GLU A 436 -7.24 17.80 -25.23
CA GLU A 436 -7.82 17.87 -23.89
C GLU A 436 -9.03 18.81 -23.90
N LEU A 437 -10.10 18.44 -23.21
CA LEU A 437 -11.36 19.18 -23.11
C LEU A 437 -11.68 19.61 -21.67
N TYR A 438 -12.42 20.71 -21.53
CA TYR A 438 -13.09 21.11 -20.30
C TYR A 438 -14.30 20.21 -20.00
N GLU A 439 -14.83 20.24 -18.77
CA GLU A 439 -16.07 19.53 -18.40
C GLU A 439 -17.29 19.95 -19.25
N THR A 440 -17.23 21.13 -19.89
CA THR A 440 -18.23 21.61 -20.86
C THR A 440 -18.15 20.94 -22.24
N GLY A 441 -17.13 20.10 -22.49
CA GLY A 441 -16.80 19.57 -23.81
C GLY A 441 -16.11 20.59 -24.73
N GLU A 442 -15.79 21.78 -24.24
CA GLU A 442 -15.02 22.78 -24.99
C GLU A 442 -13.53 22.42 -25.05
N LEU A 443 -12.85 22.83 -26.13
CA LEU A 443 -11.41 22.57 -26.27
C LEU A 443 -10.64 23.32 -25.18
N LYS A 444 -9.86 22.59 -24.39
CA LYS A 444 -8.96 23.13 -23.36
C LYS A 444 -7.52 23.21 -23.87
N SER A 445 -7.01 22.15 -24.49
CA SER A 445 -5.69 22.18 -25.11
C SER A 445 -5.61 21.16 -26.25
N GLY A 446 -4.67 21.34 -27.16
CA GLY A 446 -4.47 20.38 -28.24
C GLY A 446 -3.48 20.81 -29.31
N ILE A 447 -3.14 19.87 -30.19
CA ILE A 447 -2.26 20.08 -31.33
C ILE A 447 -3.13 20.27 -32.59
N PHE A 448 -3.05 21.45 -33.18
CA PHE A 448 -3.75 21.77 -34.42
C PHE A 448 -3.03 21.17 -35.63
N ILE A 449 -3.79 20.78 -36.65
CA ILE A 449 -3.28 20.37 -37.95
C ILE A 449 -3.93 21.26 -39.01
N ALA A 450 -3.10 22.04 -39.71
CA ALA A 450 -3.55 22.74 -40.91
C ALA A 450 -3.93 21.74 -42.01
N GLU A 451 -5.11 21.86 -42.60
CA GLU A 451 -5.53 21.02 -43.73
C GLU A 451 -4.83 21.40 -45.05
N PRO A 452 -4.72 20.45 -46.01
CA PRO A 452 -4.15 20.76 -47.30
C PRO A 452 -5.22 21.44 -48.14
N GLN A 453 -5.00 22.70 -48.50
CA GLN A 453 -5.55 23.17 -49.75
C GLN A 453 -4.79 22.44 -50.87
N LYS A 454 -5.48 21.65 -51.70
CA LYS A 454 -4.89 21.13 -52.95
C LYS A 454 -4.33 22.31 -53.72
N SER A 455 -3.06 22.27 -54.10
CA SER A 455 -2.52 23.28 -55.00
C SER A 455 -3.22 23.18 -56.36
N PHE A 456 -3.30 24.30 -57.08
CA PHE A 456 -3.86 24.38 -58.43
C PHE A 456 -3.19 23.41 -59.42
N TRP A 457 -1.98 22.93 -59.09
CA TRP A 457 -1.14 22.02 -59.89
C TRP A 457 -1.14 20.57 -59.40
N GLY A 458 -2.03 20.18 -58.48
CA GLY A 458 -2.22 18.79 -58.06
C GLY A 458 -1.19 18.24 -57.06
N ASN A 459 -0.04 18.90 -56.87
CA ASN A 459 0.93 18.53 -55.84
C ASN A 459 0.46 19.00 -54.46
N THR A 460 0.10 18.05 -53.58
CA THR A 460 -0.07 18.30 -52.14
C THR A 460 1.29 18.35 -51.45
N TYR A 461 1.80 19.57 -51.23
CA TYR A 461 2.86 19.78 -50.26
C TYR A 461 2.26 20.05 -48.89
N PHE A 462 2.82 19.32 -47.93
CA PHE A 462 2.73 19.62 -46.53
C PHE A 462 4.06 19.31 -45.90
N GLU A 463 4.51 20.24 -45.08
CA GLU A 463 5.26 19.89 -43.90
C GLU A 463 4.31 19.97 -42.71
N LYS A 464 4.43 19.04 -41.76
CA LYS A 464 3.48 18.91 -40.64
C LYS A 464 3.78 19.99 -39.58
N ILE A 465 3.28 21.20 -39.81
CA ILE A 465 3.33 22.26 -38.80
C ILE A 465 2.36 21.90 -37.67
N ALA A 466 2.87 21.19 -36.66
CA ALA A 466 2.19 20.98 -35.39
C ALA A 466 2.35 22.23 -34.52
N ILE A 467 1.25 22.77 -34.00
CA ILE A 467 1.25 23.90 -33.07
C ILE A 467 0.41 23.50 -31.85
N PRO A 468 0.96 23.52 -30.63
CA PRO A 468 0.20 23.27 -29.42
C PRO A 468 -0.55 24.54 -28.98
N PHE A 469 -1.78 24.35 -28.47
CA PHE A 469 -2.66 25.42 -27.98
C PHE A 469 -3.08 25.17 -26.54
N LEU A 470 -3.26 26.26 -25.78
CA LEU A 470 -3.76 26.29 -24.41
C LEU A 470 -4.90 27.32 -24.33
N VAL A 471 -6.14 26.85 -24.40
CA VAL A 471 -7.36 27.67 -24.35
C VAL A 471 -7.65 28.07 -22.90
N GLY A 472 -8.16 29.28 -22.67
CA GLY A 472 -8.49 29.78 -21.33
C GLY A 472 -9.41 31.01 -21.36
N ASP A 473 -9.79 31.49 -20.17
CA ASP A 473 -11.03 32.26 -19.93
C ASP A 473 -11.14 33.67 -20.56
N GLN A 474 -10.14 34.16 -21.30
CA GLN A 474 -10.22 35.42 -22.07
C GLN A 474 -9.45 35.37 -23.41
N LYS A 475 -9.75 36.34 -24.28
CA LYS A 475 -9.83 36.12 -25.74
C LYS A 475 -8.62 36.65 -26.59
N THR A 476 -7.88 35.78 -27.36
CA THR A 476 -6.97 35.99 -28.59
C THR A 476 -7.22 35.18 -29.96
N LYS A 477 -7.87 35.67 -31.06
CA LYS A 477 -8.38 34.93 -32.28
C LYS A 477 -7.25 34.56 -33.25
N PHE A 478 -7.47 33.51 -34.07
CA PHE A 478 -6.53 33.11 -35.13
C PHE A 478 -7.20 33.08 -36.50
N TRP A 479 -6.45 33.46 -37.54
CA TRP A 479 -6.84 33.27 -38.94
C TRP A 479 -5.69 32.65 -39.75
N LEU A 480 -6.04 31.65 -40.55
CA LEU A 480 -5.23 31.19 -41.68
C LEU A 480 -5.80 31.81 -42.94
N LYS A 481 -5.05 32.74 -43.57
CA LYS A 481 -5.49 33.39 -44.80
C LYS A 481 -5.50 32.36 -45.93
N LYS A 482 -6.68 32.11 -46.51
CA LYS A 482 -6.89 31.03 -47.49
C LYS A 482 -6.15 31.25 -48.82
N GLU A 483 -5.98 32.51 -49.23
CA GLU A 483 -5.34 32.90 -50.48
C GLU A 483 -4.40 34.11 -50.26
N THR A 484 -3.12 33.91 -50.54
CA THR A 484 -2.19 34.95 -50.98
C THR A 484 -1.82 34.63 -52.42
N ASN A 485 -1.92 35.61 -53.32
CA ASN A 485 -1.47 35.44 -54.71
C ASN A 485 0.05 35.63 -54.86
N ASP A 486 0.74 36.00 -53.77
CA ASP A 486 2.19 36.13 -53.71
C ASP A 486 2.87 34.80 -53.41
N TRP A 487 3.67 34.33 -54.37
CA TRP A 487 4.46 33.10 -54.27
C TRP A 487 5.63 33.20 -53.27
N PHE A 488 5.90 34.40 -52.73
CA PHE A 488 6.96 34.67 -51.76
C PHE A 488 6.47 35.00 -50.34
N GLU A 489 5.15 35.12 -50.13
CA GLU A 489 4.60 35.28 -48.78
C GLU A 489 4.25 33.91 -48.18
N GLY A 490 5.03 33.48 -47.19
CA GLY A 490 4.69 32.32 -46.36
C GLY A 490 3.33 32.50 -45.67
N ARG A 491 2.59 31.41 -45.45
CA ARG A 491 1.25 31.47 -44.84
C ARG A 491 1.31 31.92 -43.38
N TYR A 492 1.15 33.23 -43.16
CA TYR A 492 1.08 33.81 -41.82
C TYR A 492 -0.09 33.20 -41.02
N ILE A 493 0.19 32.83 -39.78
CA ILE A 493 -0.85 32.74 -38.75
C ILE A 493 -1.03 34.16 -38.20
N HIS A 494 -2.18 34.75 -38.49
CA HIS A 494 -2.53 36.05 -37.94
C HIS A 494 -3.18 35.87 -36.56
N PHE A 495 -2.56 36.48 -35.55
CA PHE A 495 -3.09 36.59 -34.20
C PHE A 495 -3.89 37.90 -34.07
N TYR A 496 -5.07 37.85 -33.46
CA TYR A 496 -5.95 38.98 -33.08
C TYR A 496 -6.57 38.69 -31.69
N PRO A 497 -7.52 39.47 -31.11
CA PRO A 497 -8.31 39.09 -29.90
C PRO A 497 -9.45 37.99 -30.14
N GLY A 498 -9.65 36.95 -29.27
CA GLY A 498 -10.32 35.55 -29.42
C GLY A 498 -10.09 34.33 -28.41
N TYR A 499 -8.98 33.51 -28.41
CA TYR A 499 -8.40 32.65 -27.29
C TYR A 499 -6.81 32.52 -27.26
N LYS A 500 -6.03 32.79 -26.17
CA LYS A 500 -4.50 32.88 -26.14
C LYS A 500 -3.68 31.61 -26.57
N VAL A 501 -2.47 31.78 -27.13
CA VAL A 501 -1.37 30.76 -27.12
C VAL A 501 -0.36 31.15 -26.04
N LYS A 502 -0.19 30.31 -25.01
CA LYS A 502 0.78 30.56 -23.93
C LYS A 502 2.23 30.24 -24.34
N GLN A 503 2.40 29.14 -25.07
CA GLN A 503 3.69 28.60 -25.48
C GLN A 503 3.51 27.64 -26.67
N GLY A 504 4.38 27.68 -27.67
CA GLY A 504 4.43 26.66 -28.71
C GLY A 504 5.79 26.53 -29.38
N MET A 505 6.18 25.28 -29.68
CA MET A 505 7.38 24.97 -30.46
C MET A 505 6.97 24.73 -31.91
N LEU A 506 7.70 25.33 -32.85
CA LEU A 506 7.43 25.16 -34.27
C LEU A 506 8.26 24.00 -34.83
N ALA A 507 7.60 23.12 -35.57
CA ALA A 507 8.24 22.04 -36.33
C ALA A 507 9.05 22.54 -37.55
N GLN A 508 9.08 23.86 -37.79
CA GLN A 508 9.81 24.51 -38.87
C GLN A 508 9.91 26.01 -38.68
N SER A 509 10.87 26.63 -39.37
CA SER A 509 10.98 28.08 -39.43
C SER A 509 9.76 28.69 -40.13
N ALA A 510 9.03 29.55 -39.42
CA ALA A 510 7.82 30.18 -39.93
C ALA A 510 7.83 31.69 -39.70
N THR A 511 7.16 32.39 -40.61
CA THR A 511 7.02 33.84 -40.58
C THR A 511 5.64 34.22 -40.10
N PHE A 512 5.58 35.02 -39.04
CA PHE A 512 4.36 35.48 -38.39
C PHE A 512 4.19 36.98 -38.62
N LYS A 513 2.94 37.45 -38.53
CA LYS A 513 2.64 38.87 -38.49
C LYS A 513 1.86 39.18 -37.22
N THR A 514 2.43 39.97 -36.33
CA THR A 514 1.83 40.34 -35.04
C THR A 514 0.67 41.33 -35.21
N THR A 515 -0.09 41.54 -34.14
CA THR A 515 -1.22 42.47 -34.06
C THR A 515 -0.84 43.92 -34.39
N ASP A 516 0.40 44.33 -34.09
CA ASP A 516 0.98 45.65 -34.43
C ASP A 516 1.63 45.69 -35.83
N GLY A 517 1.54 44.60 -36.60
CA GLY A 517 1.97 44.52 -38.00
C GLY A 517 3.43 44.14 -38.21
N GLN A 518 4.22 43.89 -37.15
CA GLN A 518 5.61 43.43 -37.29
C GLN A 518 5.67 42.02 -37.86
N THR A 519 6.65 41.79 -38.73
CA THR A 519 6.94 40.47 -39.28
C THR A 519 8.02 39.79 -38.43
N ILE A 520 7.70 38.64 -37.84
CA ILE A 520 8.63 37.87 -36.99
C ILE A 520 8.94 36.55 -37.67
N VAL A 521 10.23 36.27 -37.91
CA VAL A 521 10.69 34.93 -38.31
C VAL A 521 11.09 34.19 -37.05
N VAL A 522 10.37 33.11 -36.74
CA VAL A 522 10.74 32.17 -35.68
C VAL A 522 11.36 30.96 -36.37
N GLN A 523 12.49 30.48 -35.86
CA GLN A 523 13.19 29.32 -36.42
C GLN A 523 12.59 28.00 -35.92
N GLU A 524 12.84 26.90 -36.66
CA GLU A 524 12.56 25.54 -36.22
C GLU A 524 13.09 25.29 -34.79
N GLY A 525 12.29 24.62 -33.96
CA GLY A 525 12.65 24.30 -32.57
C GLY A 525 12.55 25.48 -31.59
N GLN A 526 12.39 26.73 -32.04
CA GLN A 526 12.20 27.84 -31.11
C GLN A 526 10.83 27.80 -30.45
N ILE A 527 10.83 28.13 -29.15
CA ILE A 527 9.64 28.26 -28.32
C ILE A 527 9.13 29.71 -28.42
N VAL A 528 7.89 29.87 -28.87
CA VAL A 528 7.19 31.15 -28.92
C VAL A 528 6.27 31.28 -27.73
N SER A 529 6.48 32.33 -26.94
CA SER A 529 5.54 32.78 -25.91
C SER A 529 4.93 34.11 -26.33
N LEU A 530 3.63 34.29 -26.10
CA LEU A 530 2.92 35.55 -26.36
C LEU A 530 2.43 36.17 -25.06
N ASP A 531 2.48 37.50 -24.98
CA ASP A 531 1.91 38.23 -23.85
C ASP A 531 0.37 38.35 -23.97
N GLU A 532 -0.24 39.08 -23.03
CA GLU A 532 -1.69 39.22 -22.98
C GLU A 532 -2.28 40.00 -24.17
N GLN A 533 -1.45 40.78 -24.87
CA GLN A 533 -1.79 41.58 -26.04
C GLN A 533 -1.43 40.86 -27.36
N GLY A 534 -0.92 39.63 -27.30
CA GLY A 534 -0.48 38.85 -28.47
C GLY A 534 0.88 39.31 -29.02
N ARG A 535 1.65 40.09 -28.27
CA ARG A 535 3.02 40.46 -28.63
C ARG A 535 3.98 39.34 -28.25
N LEU A 536 5.04 39.15 -29.03
CA LEU A 536 6.04 38.14 -28.77
C LEU A 536 6.79 38.47 -27.47
N LEU A 537 6.67 37.62 -26.45
CA LEU A 537 7.63 37.58 -25.36
C LEU A 537 8.90 36.93 -25.94
N GLN A 538 9.97 37.72 -25.98
CA GLN A 538 11.21 37.40 -26.70
C GLN A 538 11.68 35.96 -26.42
N GLY A 539 11.70 35.13 -27.46
CA GLY A 539 11.97 33.70 -27.33
C GLY A 539 13.35 33.43 -26.74
N GLN A 540 13.40 32.68 -25.64
CA GLN A 540 14.66 32.11 -25.17
C GLN A 540 14.99 30.88 -26.02
N SER A 541 16.21 30.82 -26.53
CA SER A 541 16.77 29.56 -27.04
C SER A 541 17.20 28.72 -25.86
N GLU A 542 16.42 27.71 -25.51
CA GLU A 542 16.94 26.57 -24.75
C GLU A 542 17.78 25.70 -25.71
N TYR A 543 19.00 25.39 -25.29
CA TYR A 543 19.90 24.40 -25.88
C TYR A 543 20.08 23.28 -24.85
#